data_AF-A0A8J3LB47-F1
#
_entry.id   AF-A0A8J3LB47-F1
#
_cell.length_a   1.000
_cell.length_b   1.000
_cell.length_c   1.000
_cell.angle_alpha   90.00
_cell.angle_beta   90.00
_cell.angle_gamma   90.00
#
_symmetry.space_group_name_H-M   'P 1'
#
loop_
_entity.id
_entity.type
_entity.pdbx_description
1 polymer ?
#
loop_
_entity_poly.entity_id
_entity_poly.type
_entity_poly.pdbx_seq_one_letter_code
_entity_poly.pdbx_strand_id
1 'polypeptide(L)'
;MRTTVSVRALAALAAGVALAVTGGLPASAAPAEDPTIVLRLDDAFAAKPAAQQNPSLRGCAGIPGGSAEGVDGWVFNQPVPTTLKAVYLISYQSADLSEAYLLGVNDAGVTRLTPDGEPPVPATPPAGVAGGLIGPSGVGGVWLQTPSGWHLVEGLMRAYVAEAERTTFDLVKVCRVGEEQPPASPPASASPRPGSASPVPGTGGGLPVTGPRLWLLAGAGTALVIVGGLLLLVRRRRVGVDDSLAS
;
A
#
# COMPACT_ATOMS: atom_id res chain seq x y z
N MET A 1 19.40 32.87 23.76
CA MET A 1 19.58 32.31 25.12
C MET A 1 19.62 30.79 24.97
N ARG A 2 20.76 30.16 25.30
CA ARG A 2 20.98 28.71 25.18
C ARG A 2 20.75 28.07 26.55
N THR A 3 19.82 27.14 26.64
CA THR A 3 19.57 26.34 27.85
C THR A 3 20.32 25.02 27.73
N THR A 4 21.39 24.87 28.50
CA THR A 4 22.12 23.63 28.71
C THR A 4 21.39 22.79 29.77
N VAL A 5 20.88 21.62 29.38
CA VAL A 5 20.31 20.64 30.32
C VAL A 5 21.42 19.67 30.72
N SER A 6 21.71 19.61 32.01
CA SER A 6 22.72 18.74 32.62
C SER A 6 22.06 17.42 33.03
N VAL A 7 22.46 16.30 32.42
CA VAL A 7 22.01 14.95 32.79
C VAL A 7 23.06 14.33 33.70
N ARG A 8 22.73 14.19 34.99
CA ARG A 8 23.55 13.43 35.95
C ARG A 8 23.14 11.96 35.92
N ALA A 9 24.18 11.13 35.82
CA ALA A 9 24.15 9.68 35.90
C ALA A 9 23.59 9.16 37.23
N LEU A 10 22.93 8.00 37.16
CA LEU A 10 22.74 7.09 38.28
C LEU A 10 22.80 5.66 37.73
N ALA A 11 24.01 5.09 37.82
CA ALA A 11 24.24 3.66 37.78
C ALA A 11 24.06 3.11 39.20
N ALA A 12 23.23 2.10 39.37
CA ALA A 12 23.26 1.26 40.56
C ALA A 12 22.86 -0.18 40.22
N LEU A 13 23.79 -1.08 40.53
CA LEU A 13 23.71 -2.53 40.52
C LEU A 13 22.47 -3.09 41.23
N ALA A 14 21.95 -4.20 40.69
CA ALA A 14 21.41 -5.29 41.49
C ALA A 14 21.54 -6.62 40.75
N ALA A 15 22.60 -7.37 41.08
CA ALA A 15 22.71 -8.79 40.75
C ALA A 15 21.85 -9.58 41.74
N GLY A 16 20.67 -10.04 41.30
CA GLY A 16 19.78 -10.92 42.05
C GLY A 16 19.69 -12.28 41.37
N VAL A 17 20.33 -13.29 41.95
CA VAL A 17 20.19 -14.70 41.56
C VAL A 17 18.82 -15.19 42.02
N ALA A 18 17.89 -15.39 41.08
CA ALA A 18 16.61 -16.03 41.33
C ALA A 18 16.64 -17.48 40.82
N LEU A 19 16.75 -18.44 41.74
CA LEU A 19 16.44 -19.84 41.50
C LEU A 19 14.92 -19.97 41.36
N ALA A 20 14.42 -19.97 40.11
CA ALA A 20 13.02 -20.20 39.81
C ALA A 20 12.76 -21.71 39.67
N VAL A 21 11.91 -22.23 40.54
CA VAL A 21 11.32 -23.58 40.48
C VAL A 21 10.52 -23.69 39.17
N THR A 22 10.93 -24.59 38.28
CA THR A 22 10.28 -24.86 36.99
C THR A 22 8.98 -25.66 37.20
N GLY A 23 7.95 -24.99 37.70
CA GLY A 23 6.57 -25.46 37.54
C GLY A 23 6.10 -25.17 36.13
N GLY A 24 6.14 -26.17 35.25
CA GLY A 24 5.69 -26.07 33.86
C GLY A 24 4.19 -25.81 33.78
N LEU A 25 3.80 -24.54 33.78
CA LEU A 25 2.46 -24.15 33.34
C LEU A 25 2.34 -24.55 31.86
N PRO A 26 1.21 -25.12 31.41
CA PRO A 26 0.98 -25.37 30.00
C PRO A 26 1.09 -24.03 29.28
N ALA A 27 2.09 -23.89 28.41
CA ALA A 27 2.23 -22.73 27.56
C ALA A 27 0.93 -22.64 26.74
N SER A 28 0.13 -21.61 27.01
CA SER A 28 -1.02 -21.30 26.17
C SER A 28 -0.47 -21.08 24.78
N ALA A 29 -0.78 -21.99 23.85
CA ALA A 29 -0.38 -21.83 22.47
C ALA A 29 -0.95 -20.49 21.99
N ALA A 30 -0.07 -19.57 21.60
CA ALA A 30 -0.49 -18.34 20.97
C ALA A 30 -1.33 -18.72 19.72
N PRO A 31 -2.44 -18.03 19.46
CA PRO A 31 -3.22 -18.30 18.25
C PRO A 31 -2.29 -18.18 17.04
N ALA A 32 -2.38 -19.12 16.12
CA ALA A 32 -1.64 -19.05 14.86
C ALA A 32 -2.08 -17.77 14.13
N GLU A 33 -1.14 -16.87 13.87
CA GLU A 33 -1.44 -15.68 13.08
C GLU A 33 -1.72 -16.11 11.64
N ASP A 34 -2.83 -15.64 11.07
CA ASP A 34 -3.14 -15.85 9.66
C ASP A 34 -1.99 -15.27 8.82
N PRO A 35 -1.51 -15.99 7.79
CA PRO A 35 -0.43 -15.48 6.96
C PRO A 35 -0.87 -14.18 6.29
N THR A 36 -0.05 -13.14 6.42
CA THR A 36 -0.27 -11.86 5.77
C THR A 36 0.94 -11.45 4.94
N ILE A 37 0.66 -10.88 3.78
CA ILE A 37 1.67 -10.26 2.94
C ILE A 37 1.43 -8.75 2.88
N VAL A 38 2.49 -8.01 2.56
CA VAL A 38 2.43 -6.57 2.32
C VAL A 38 2.93 -6.30 0.92
N LEU A 39 2.07 -5.70 0.11
CA LEU A 39 2.41 -5.22 -1.23
C LEU A 39 2.60 -3.71 -1.17
N ARG A 40 3.52 -3.20 -2.00
CA ARG A 40 3.81 -1.77 -2.09
C ARG A 40 3.20 -1.18 -3.35
N LEU A 41 2.80 0.08 -3.30
CA LEU A 41 2.44 0.83 -4.49
C LEU A 41 3.67 0.88 -5.42
N ASP A 42 3.47 0.65 -6.71
CA ASP A 42 4.54 0.80 -7.69
C ASP A 42 5.10 2.23 -7.69
N ASP A 43 6.43 2.34 -7.60
CA ASP A 43 7.16 3.61 -7.48
C ASP A 43 6.90 4.54 -8.69
N ALA A 44 6.45 4.00 -9.83
CA ALA A 44 6.06 4.80 -10.99
C ALA A 44 4.87 5.73 -10.72
N PHE A 45 4.03 5.42 -9.72
CA PHE A 45 2.84 6.20 -9.35
C PHE A 45 3.05 7.06 -8.10
N ALA A 46 4.07 6.77 -7.31
CA ALA A 46 4.41 7.47 -6.07
C ALA A 46 5.01 8.87 -6.33
N ALA A 47 5.06 9.67 -5.25
CA ALA A 47 5.59 11.03 -5.18
C ALA A 47 5.06 12.01 -6.25
N LYS A 48 3.80 11.87 -6.67
CA LYS A 48 3.21 12.68 -7.77
C LYS A 48 1.79 13.14 -7.44
N PRO A 49 1.42 14.40 -7.75
CA PRO A 49 0.04 14.83 -7.72
C PRO A 49 -0.73 14.25 -8.91
N ALA A 50 -2.07 14.26 -8.84
CA ALA A 50 -2.94 13.71 -9.88
C ALA A 50 -2.61 14.26 -11.28
N ALA A 51 -2.26 15.55 -11.35
CA ALA A 51 -1.89 16.24 -12.58
C ALA A 51 -0.66 15.68 -13.31
N GLN A 52 0.26 15.05 -12.58
CA GLN A 52 1.51 14.51 -13.11
C GLN A 52 1.45 13.00 -13.35
N GLN A 53 0.31 12.37 -13.05
CA GLN A 53 0.11 10.96 -13.34
C GLN A 53 0.00 10.72 -14.84
N ASN A 54 0.31 9.48 -15.26
CA ASN A 54 0.31 9.09 -16.66
C ASN A 54 -1.06 9.44 -17.30
N PRO A 55 -1.10 10.18 -18.41
CA PRO A 55 -2.34 10.52 -19.11
C PRO A 55 -3.23 9.32 -19.41
N SER A 56 -2.68 8.13 -19.63
CA SER A 56 -3.47 6.91 -19.88
C SER A 56 -4.31 6.45 -18.69
N LEU A 57 -4.00 6.90 -17.48
CA LEU A 57 -4.74 6.61 -16.26
C LEU A 57 -5.88 7.61 -16.03
N ARG A 58 -5.98 8.66 -16.83
CA ARG A 58 -6.91 9.75 -16.57
C ARG A 58 -8.33 9.37 -17.00
N GLY A 59 -9.27 9.52 -16.08
CA GLY A 59 -10.68 9.26 -16.33
C GLY A 59 -11.47 9.07 -15.05
N CYS A 60 -12.65 9.69 -15.01
CA CYS A 60 -13.55 9.65 -13.85
C CYS A 60 -14.60 8.53 -13.92
N ALA A 61 -14.72 7.88 -15.09
CA ALA A 61 -15.71 6.83 -15.30
C ALA A 61 -15.51 5.65 -14.32
N GLY A 62 -16.55 5.35 -13.55
CA GLY A 62 -16.58 4.23 -12.60
C GLY A 62 -15.93 4.52 -11.24
N ILE A 63 -15.53 5.76 -10.97
CA ILE A 63 -15.10 6.18 -9.62
C ILE A 63 -16.34 6.63 -8.86
N PRO A 64 -16.70 6.00 -7.72
CA PRO A 64 -17.77 6.50 -6.87
C PRO A 64 -17.51 7.95 -6.47
N GLY A 65 -18.51 8.81 -6.67
CA GLY A 65 -18.39 10.26 -6.42
C GLY A 65 -17.76 11.08 -7.57
N GLY A 66 -17.13 10.45 -8.57
CA GLY A 66 -16.61 11.13 -9.77
C GLY A 66 -15.59 12.24 -9.49
N SER A 67 -15.42 13.15 -10.46
CA SER A 67 -14.80 14.47 -10.25
C SER A 67 -15.86 15.42 -9.72
N ALA A 68 -15.88 15.66 -8.41
CA ALA A 68 -16.54 16.83 -7.87
C ALA A 68 -15.57 18.03 -7.93
N GLU A 69 -16.09 19.24 -7.87
CA GLU A 69 -15.25 20.44 -7.81
C GLU A 69 -14.34 20.39 -6.58
N GLY A 70 -13.05 20.70 -6.78
CA GLY A 70 -12.06 20.74 -5.71
C GLY A 70 -11.56 19.37 -5.19
N VAL A 71 -11.91 18.24 -5.81
CA VAL A 71 -11.40 16.91 -5.41
C VAL A 71 -10.78 16.13 -6.57
N ASP A 72 -9.68 15.46 -6.28
CA ASP A 72 -9.06 14.46 -7.16
C ASP A 72 -9.51 13.05 -6.74
N GLY A 73 -9.75 12.18 -7.71
CA GLY A 73 -10.09 10.77 -7.50
C GLY A 73 -8.94 9.84 -7.86
N TRP A 74 -8.77 8.77 -7.09
CA TRP A 74 -7.70 7.79 -7.22
C TRP A 74 -8.28 6.39 -7.15
N VAL A 75 -7.83 5.49 -8.02
CA VAL A 75 -8.23 4.08 -7.98
C VAL A 75 -7.01 3.20 -8.05
N PHE A 76 -6.94 2.24 -7.14
CA PHE A 76 -5.87 1.26 -7.06
C PHE A 76 -6.43 -0.15 -7.27
N ASN A 77 -5.67 -1.03 -7.90
CA ASN A 77 -6.09 -2.43 -8.06
C ASN A 77 -5.87 -3.26 -6.78
N GLN A 78 -6.51 -4.42 -6.74
CA GLN A 78 -6.20 -5.48 -5.78
C GLN A 78 -5.57 -6.66 -6.55
N PRO A 79 -4.23 -6.79 -6.56
CA PRO A 79 -3.55 -7.86 -7.30
C PRO A 79 -3.62 -9.23 -6.60
N VAL A 80 -4.48 -9.37 -5.59
CA VAL A 80 -4.77 -10.62 -4.89
C VAL A 80 -6.25 -10.97 -5.10
N PRO A 81 -6.66 -12.25 -4.98
CA PRO A 81 -8.06 -12.62 -5.17
C PRO A 81 -9.00 -11.78 -4.30
N THR A 82 -10.10 -11.31 -4.89
CA THR A 82 -11.04 -10.35 -4.29
C THR A 82 -11.88 -10.93 -3.14
N THR A 83 -11.82 -12.25 -2.94
CA THR A 83 -12.47 -12.95 -1.82
C THR A 83 -11.76 -12.75 -0.49
N LEU A 84 -10.56 -12.14 -0.50
CA LEU A 84 -9.69 -12.01 0.65
C LEU A 84 -9.80 -10.59 1.21
N LYS A 85 -9.79 -10.49 2.54
CA LYS A 85 -9.75 -9.19 3.21
C LYS A 85 -8.45 -8.48 2.83
N ALA A 86 -8.56 -7.22 2.45
CA ALA A 86 -7.41 -6.36 2.17
C ALA A 86 -7.59 -5.04 2.92
N VAL A 87 -6.48 -4.50 3.41
CA VAL A 87 -6.43 -3.16 4.01
C VAL A 87 -5.41 -2.35 3.23
N TYR A 88 -5.80 -1.16 2.81
CA TYR A 88 -4.92 -0.22 2.13
C TYR A 88 -4.48 0.86 3.11
N LEU A 89 -3.20 1.20 3.06
CA LEU A 89 -2.58 2.30 3.80
C LEU A 89 -1.95 3.22 2.76
N ILE A 90 -2.58 4.36 2.48
CA ILE A 90 -2.12 5.28 1.43
C ILE A 90 -1.70 6.59 2.08
N SER A 91 -0.48 7.03 1.79
CA SER A 91 0.07 8.28 2.29
C SER A 91 -0.05 9.37 1.25
N TYR A 92 -0.56 10.52 1.66
CA TYR A 92 -0.65 11.72 0.87
C TYR A 92 0.06 12.89 1.55
N GLN A 93 0.48 13.86 0.74
CA GLN A 93 0.93 15.16 1.22
C GLN A 93 0.02 16.26 0.65
N SER A 94 -0.27 17.29 1.45
CA SER A 94 -1.06 18.44 1.00
C SER A 94 -0.40 19.16 -0.17
N ALA A 95 -1.17 19.95 -0.92
CA ALA A 95 -0.69 20.65 -2.12
C ALA A 95 0.46 21.64 -1.83
N ASP A 96 0.46 22.24 -0.64
CA ASP A 96 1.52 23.14 -0.14
C ASP A 96 2.65 22.40 0.59
N LEU A 97 2.59 21.06 0.63
CA LEU A 97 3.54 20.16 1.27
C LEU A 97 3.69 20.33 2.79
N SER A 98 2.79 21.08 3.43
CA SER A 98 2.86 21.39 4.86
C SER A 98 2.40 20.25 5.76
N GLU A 99 1.53 19.37 5.26
CA GLU A 99 0.92 18.30 6.05
C GLU A 99 0.99 16.95 5.32
N ALA A 100 1.24 15.89 6.09
CA ALA A 100 1.19 14.51 5.64
C ALA A 100 -0.02 13.78 6.25
N TYR A 101 -0.65 12.94 5.43
CA TYR A 101 -1.87 12.22 5.76
C TYR A 101 -1.70 10.75 5.46
N LEU A 102 -1.73 9.90 6.49
CA LEU A 102 -1.84 8.46 6.32
C LEU A 102 -3.31 8.06 6.38
N LEU A 103 -3.82 7.46 5.32
CA LEU A 103 -5.22 7.05 5.18
C LEU A 103 -5.31 5.53 5.15
N GLY A 104 -6.07 4.97 6.10
CA GLY A 104 -6.45 3.56 6.10
C GLY A 104 -7.78 3.35 5.39
N VAL A 105 -7.86 2.39 4.46
CA VAL A 105 -9.09 2.04 3.75
C VAL A 105 -9.40 0.56 3.90
N ASN A 106 -10.63 0.27 4.33
CA ASN A 106 -11.16 -1.08 4.52
C ASN A 106 -12.68 -1.12 4.21
N ASP A 107 -13.34 -2.20 4.61
CA ASP A 107 -14.78 -2.42 4.46
C ASP A 107 -15.65 -1.42 5.23
N ALA A 108 -15.12 -0.78 6.28
CA ALA A 108 -15.78 0.28 7.03
C ALA A 108 -15.61 1.68 6.40
N GLY A 109 -14.79 1.81 5.35
CA GLY A 109 -14.53 3.08 4.65
C GLY A 109 -13.11 3.61 4.87
N VAL A 110 -12.97 4.94 4.88
CA VAL A 110 -11.67 5.62 5.05
C VAL A 110 -11.53 6.16 6.46
N THR A 111 -10.35 5.97 7.05
CA THR A 111 -9.95 6.49 8.35
C THR A 111 -8.59 7.17 8.26
N ARG A 112 -8.38 8.24 9.01
CA ARG A 112 -7.05 8.83 9.18
C ARG A 112 -6.27 8.00 10.20
N LEU A 113 -5.00 7.75 9.94
CA LEU A 113 -4.12 7.02 10.87
C LEU A 113 -3.06 7.96 11.44
N THR A 114 -2.75 7.78 12.72
CA THR A 114 -1.64 8.47 13.39
C THR A 114 -0.42 7.53 13.41
N PRO A 115 0.79 8.02 13.10
CA PRO A 115 2.00 7.20 13.10
C PRO A 115 2.35 6.61 14.48
N ASP A 116 1.94 7.27 15.56
CA ASP A 116 2.44 7.00 16.92
C ASP A 116 1.72 5.86 17.64
N GLY A 117 0.83 5.13 16.96
CA GLY A 117 0.12 3.99 17.54
C GLY A 117 -0.83 4.34 18.68
N GLU A 118 -1.13 5.64 18.87
CA GLU A 118 -2.13 6.09 19.83
C GLU A 118 -3.50 5.52 19.41
N PRO A 119 -4.27 4.93 20.34
CA PRO A 119 -5.52 4.27 20.00
C PRO A 119 -6.43 5.24 19.24
N PRO A 120 -7.09 4.77 18.17
CA PRO A 120 -7.86 5.65 17.30
C PRO A 120 -9.05 6.21 18.08
N VAL A 121 -8.93 7.43 18.59
CA VAL A 121 -10.07 8.35 18.60
C VAL A 121 -10.62 8.31 17.19
N PRO A 122 -11.93 8.11 16.93
CA PRO A 122 -12.45 7.90 15.58
C PRO A 122 -11.90 8.98 14.67
N ALA A 123 -10.91 8.59 13.87
CA ALA A 123 -10.06 9.52 13.19
C ALA A 123 -10.77 9.84 11.88
N THR A 124 -11.72 10.76 12.01
CA THR A 124 -12.52 11.26 10.91
C THR A 124 -11.56 11.63 9.77
N PRO A 125 -11.80 11.14 8.54
CA PRO A 125 -10.99 11.54 7.41
C PRO A 125 -10.98 13.07 7.28
N PRO A 126 -9.89 13.67 6.78
CA PRO A 126 -9.83 15.10 6.52
C PRO A 126 -11.00 15.58 5.65
N ALA A 127 -11.38 16.86 5.75
CA ALA A 127 -12.44 17.40 4.92
C ALA A 127 -12.12 17.20 3.42
N GLY A 128 -13.09 16.73 2.64
CA GLY A 128 -12.91 16.41 1.22
C GLY A 128 -12.25 15.06 0.94
N VAL A 129 -11.93 14.27 1.98
CA VAL A 129 -11.45 12.89 1.83
C VAL A 129 -12.62 11.91 1.98
N ALA A 130 -12.76 11.03 1.00
CA ALA A 130 -13.71 9.92 1.01
C ALA A 130 -13.10 8.71 0.29
N GLY A 131 -13.74 7.54 0.40
CA GLY A 131 -13.24 6.35 -0.28
C GLY A 131 -13.89 5.07 0.22
N GLY A 132 -13.44 3.96 -0.35
CA GLY A 132 -13.88 2.63 0.03
C GLY A 132 -13.38 1.55 -0.91
N LEU A 133 -13.70 0.31 -0.58
CA LEU A 133 -13.37 -0.82 -1.44
C LEU A 133 -14.29 -0.86 -2.67
N ILE A 134 -13.72 -1.20 -3.83
CA ILE A 134 -14.48 -1.45 -5.05
C ILE A 134 -14.91 -2.92 -5.00
N GLY A 135 -16.22 -3.15 -4.96
CA GLY A 135 -16.85 -4.43 -4.60
C GLY A 135 -16.46 -5.66 -5.45
N PRO A 136 -17.01 -6.85 -5.11
CA PRO A 136 -16.61 -8.13 -5.66
C PRO A 136 -16.94 -8.33 -7.15
N SER A 137 -17.80 -7.49 -7.72
CA SER A 137 -18.26 -7.54 -9.12
C SER A 137 -17.35 -6.80 -10.11
N GLY A 138 -16.24 -6.22 -9.65
CA GLY A 138 -15.24 -5.54 -10.47
C GLY A 138 -13.85 -6.17 -10.37
N VAL A 139 -12.82 -5.45 -10.80
CA VAL A 139 -11.40 -5.88 -10.79
C VAL A 139 -10.80 -5.97 -9.38
N GLY A 140 -11.60 -5.79 -8.33
CA GLY A 140 -11.15 -5.56 -6.95
C GLY A 140 -10.36 -4.25 -6.81
N GLY A 141 -10.23 -3.76 -5.60
CA GLY A 141 -9.40 -2.59 -5.33
C GLY A 141 -10.00 -1.60 -4.35
N VAL A 142 -9.46 -0.39 -4.39
CA VAL A 142 -9.88 0.72 -3.55
C VAL A 142 -10.00 1.99 -4.39
N TRP A 143 -11.00 2.80 -4.07
CA TRP A 143 -11.10 4.17 -4.57
C TRP A 143 -10.93 5.15 -3.42
N LEU A 144 -10.33 6.30 -3.73
CA LEU A 144 -10.10 7.40 -2.80
C LEU A 144 -10.41 8.71 -3.50
N GLN A 145 -11.04 9.63 -2.77
CA GLN A 145 -11.16 11.04 -3.10
C GLN A 145 -10.29 11.84 -2.14
N THR A 146 -9.58 12.82 -2.65
CA THR A 146 -8.75 13.75 -1.88
C THR A 146 -9.00 15.18 -2.33
N PRO A 147 -8.74 16.20 -1.51
CA PRO A 147 -8.69 17.58 -2.01
C PRO A 147 -7.73 17.71 -3.19
N SER A 148 -8.06 18.61 -4.12
CA SER A 148 -7.30 18.80 -5.34
C SER A 148 -5.86 19.22 -5.07
N GLY A 149 -4.92 18.67 -5.83
CA GLY A 149 -3.50 19.04 -5.75
C GLY A 149 -2.72 18.29 -4.69
N TRP A 150 -3.35 17.37 -3.94
CA TRP A 150 -2.63 16.48 -3.04
C TRP A 150 -1.67 15.58 -3.81
N HIS A 151 -0.53 15.28 -3.18
CA HIS A 151 0.52 14.43 -3.71
C HIS A 151 0.35 13.02 -3.15
N LEU A 152 0.23 12.01 -4.02
CA LEU A 152 0.33 10.62 -3.60
C LEU A 152 1.79 10.33 -3.29
N VAL A 153 2.12 9.99 -2.05
CA VAL A 153 3.50 9.78 -1.59
C VAL A 153 3.87 8.31 -1.68
N GLU A 154 3.08 7.45 -1.06
CA GLU A 154 3.32 6.01 -1.01
C GLU A 154 2.01 5.26 -0.75
N GLY A 155 2.04 3.94 -0.93
CA GLY A 155 0.93 3.08 -0.58
C GLY A 155 1.40 1.69 -0.18
N LEU A 156 0.69 1.09 0.78
CA LEU A 156 0.85 -0.29 1.21
C LEU A 156 -0.52 -0.97 1.14
N MET A 157 -0.52 -2.24 0.74
CA MET A 157 -1.70 -3.09 0.82
C MET A 157 -1.34 -4.31 1.65
N ARG A 158 -2.04 -4.53 2.75
CA ARG A 158 -1.94 -5.76 3.54
C ARG A 158 -3.05 -6.71 3.10
N ALA A 159 -2.68 -7.90 2.68
CA ALA A 159 -3.62 -8.95 2.28
C ALA A 159 -3.40 -10.21 3.12
N TYR A 160 -4.50 -10.86 3.49
CA TYR A 160 -4.50 -12.10 4.29
C TYR A 160 -4.44 -13.31 3.36
N VAL A 161 -3.26 -13.57 2.81
CA VAL A 161 -3.00 -14.68 1.89
C VAL A 161 -1.67 -15.35 2.24
N ALA A 162 -1.56 -16.65 1.97
CA ALA A 162 -0.32 -17.40 2.19
C ALA A 162 0.82 -16.91 1.29
N GLU A 163 0.52 -16.64 0.02
CA GLU A 163 1.48 -16.22 -1.00
C GLU A 163 0.78 -15.27 -1.99
N ALA A 164 1.55 -14.36 -2.61
CA ALA A 164 1.09 -13.61 -3.76
C ALA A 164 2.04 -13.72 -4.94
N GLU A 165 1.44 -13.69 -6.13
CA GLU A 165 2.17 -13.64 -7.39
C GLU A 165 2.85 -12.29 -7.63
N ARG A 166 2.41 -11.24 -6.92
CA ARG A 166 2.93 -9.88 -7.04
C ARG A 166 3.34 -9.33 -5.68
N THR A 167 4.38 -8.50 -5.71
CA THR A 167 4.86 -7.72 -4.57
C THR A 167 4.38 -6.28 -4.60
N THR A 168 3.71 -5.88 -5.67
CA THR A 168 3.21 -4.52 -5.87
C THR A 168 1.74 -4.49 -6.24
N PHE A 169 1.11 -3.35 -5.98
CA PHE A 169 -0.20 -2.97 -6.52
C PHE A 169 -0.08 -1.64 -7.27
N ASP A 170 -1.02 -1.38 -8.17
CA ASP A 170 -0.94 -0.33 -9.18
C ASP A 170 -2.02 0.73 -9.00
N LEU A 171 -1.70 1.97 -9.37
CA LEU A 171 -2.68 3.01 -9.64
C LEU A 171 -3.29 2.77 -11.03
N VAL A 172 -4.59 2.52 -11.09
CA VAL A 172 -5.29 2.17 -12.34
C VAL A 172 -6.06 3.33 -12.94
N LYS A 173 -6.55 4.26 -12.12
CA LYS A 173 -7.23 5.47 -12.58
C LYS A 173 -6.95 6.66 -11.68
N VAL A 174 -6.97 7.82 -12.32
CA VAL A 174 -6.86 9.14 -11.69
C VAL A 174 -7.92 10.04 -12.32
N CYS A 175 -8.64 10.77 -11.51
CA CYS A 175 -9.69 11.68 -11.94
C CYS A 175 -9.40 13.07 -11.40
N ARG A 176 -9.48 14.09 -12.25
CA ARG A 176 -9.19 15.48 -11.89
C ARG A 176 -10.39 16.35 -12.14
N VAL A 177 -10.49 17.41 -11.35
CA VAL A 177 -11.44 18.50 -11.58
C VAL A 177 -11.17 19.14 -12.94
N GLY A 178 -12.23 19.35 -13.74
CA GLY A 178 -12.13 20.01 -15.04
C GLY A 178 -11.53 19.15 -16.16
N GLU A 179 -11.17 17.89 -15.88
CA GLU A 179 -10.88 16.94 -16.94
C GLU A 179 -12.21 16.42 -17.47
N GLU A 180 -12.67 17.07 -18.54
CA GLU A 180 -13.90 16.71 -19.23
C GLU A 180 -13.77 15.26 -19.68
N GLN A 181 -14.62 14.39 -19.10
CA GLN A 181 -14.70 13.01 -19.56
C GLN A 181 -14.95 13.07 -21.06
N PRO A 182 -14.13 12.41 -21.89
CA PRO A 182 -14.37 12.38 -23.33
C PRO A 182 -15.83 12.02 -23.54
N PRO A 183 -16.59 12.78 -24.34
CA PRO A 183 -18.01 12.54 -24.53
C PRO A 183 -18.17 11.04 -24.80
N ALA A 184 -18.95 10.36 -23.96
CA ALA A 184 -19.12 8.93 -24.04
C ALA A 184 -19.44 8.62 -25.51
N SER A 185 -18.57 7.85 -26.17
CA SER A 185 -18.74 7.53 -27.59
C SER A 185 -20.20 7.13 -27.77
N PRO A 186 -20.94 7.75 -28.72
CA PRO A 186 -22.36 7.50 -28.86
C PRO A 186 -22.57 5.99 -28.92
N PRO A 187 -23.58 5.45 -28.21
CA PRO A 187 -23.82 4.01 -28.18
C PRO A 187 -23.82 3.53 -29.63
N ALA A 188 -22.95 2.56 -29.94
CA ALA A 188 -22.81 2.06 -31.30
C ALA A 188 -24.21 1.77 -31.84
N SER A 189 -24.63 2.56 -32.84
CA SER A 189 -25.94 2.38 -33.48
C SER A 189 -26.09 0.90 -33.80
N ALA A 190 -27.12 0.28 -33.25
CA ALA A 190 -27.41 -1.13 -33.44
C ALA A 190 -27.47 -1.43 -34.93
N SER A 191 -26.37 -1.98 -35.46
CA SER A 191 -26.26 -2.32 -36.87
C SER A 191 -27.20 -3.51 -37.13
N PRO A 192 -28.07 -3.45 -38.17
CA PRO A 192 -29.03 -4.50 -38.44
C PRO A 192 -28.31 -5.82 -38.76
N ARG A 193 -28.77 -6.88 -38.07
CA ARG A 193 -28.32 -8.26 -38.16
C ARG A 193 -28.43 -8.81 -39.60
N PRO A 194 -27.34 -9.19 -40.29
CA PRO A 194 -27.41 -10.08 -41.44
C PRO A 194 -27.42 -11.54 -40.98
N GLY A 195 -28.24 -12.35 -41.64
CA GLY A 195 -28.62 -13.70 -41.25
C GLY A 195 -27.51 -14.76 -41.27
N SER A 196 -27.84 -15.85 -40.59
CA SER A 196 -27.07 -17.08 -40.41
C SER A 196 -26.51 -17.67 -41.71
N ALA A 197 -25.20 -17.95 -41.69
CA ALA A 197 -24.61 -19.07 -42.41
C ALA A 197 -23.55 -19.75 -41.50
N SER A 198 -23.80 -21.02 -41.18
CA SER A 198 -22.79 -22.00 -40.71
C SER A 198 -22.34 -22.84 -41.92
N PRO A 199 -21.26 -23.67 -41.85
CA PRO A 199 -20.17 -23.80 -40.87
C PRO A 199 -18.76 -23.93 -41.51
N VAL A 200 -17.66 -23.84 -40.72
CA VAL A 200 -16.41 -24.60 -40.97
C VAL A 200 -15.75 -24.98 -39.64
N PRO A 201 -15.48 -26.28 -39.36
CA PRO A 201 -14.67 -26.71 -38.23
C PRO A 201 -13.18 -26.68 -38.60
N GLY A 202 -12.44 -25.74 -38.00
CA GLY A 202 -10.99 -25.62 -38.12
C GLY A 202 -10.28 -26.09 -36.86
N THR A 203 -9.81 -27.33 -36.88
CA THR A 203 -8.90 -27.93 -35.89
C THR A 203 -7.52 -27.28 -35.99
N GLY A 204 -7.05 -26.66 -34.91
CA GLY A 204 -5.70 -26.08 -34.85
C GLY A 204 -5.25 -25.83 -33.42
N GLY A 205 -4.49 -26.79 -32.88
CA GLY A 205 -3.92 -26.73 -31.54
C GLY A 205 -2.74 -25.76 -31.42
N GLY A 206 -2.57 -25.23 -30.21
CA GLY A 206 -1.42 -24.45 -29.80
C GLY A 206 -1.49 -24.18 -28.30
N LEU A 207 -0.81 -24.99 -27.50
CA LEU A 207 -0.67 -24.77 -26.05
C LEU A 207 0.33 -23.62 -25.82
N PRO A 208 0.03 -22.64 -24.96
CA PRO A 208 1.01 -21.63 -24.57
C PRO A 208 2.08 -22.26 -23.69
N VAL A 209 3.33 -22.16 -24.13
CA VAL A 209 4.53 -22.55 -23.39
C VAL A 209 4.79 -21.49 -22.32
N THR A 210 4.45 -21.79 -21.06
CA THR A 210 4.83 -20.99 -19.90
C THR A 210 6.04 -21.62 -19.22
N GLY A 211 7.24 -21.24 -19.65
CA GLY A 211 8.47 -21.56 -18.94
C GLY A 211 8.77 -20.55 -17.84
N PRO A 212 8.88 -20.92 -16.56
CA PRO A 212 9.23 -19.99 -15.49
C PRO A 212 10.70 -19.54 -15.62
N ARG A 213 10.91 -18.22 -15.71
CA ARG A 213 12.24 -17.58 -15.68
C ARG A 213 12.79 -17.58 -14.25
N LEU A 214 13.27 -18.74 -13.79
CA LEU A 214 13.85 -18.99 -12.46
C LEU A 214 15.11 -18.18 -12.11
N TRP A 215 15.72 -17.46 -13.05
CA TRP A 215 16.97 -16.73 -12.81
C TRP A 215 16.82 -15.34 -12.19
N LEU A 216 15.62 -14.74 -12.18
CA LEU A 216 15.42 -13.39 -11.63
C LEU A 216 15.23 -13.37 -10.10
N LEU A 217 14.82 -14.48 -9.48
CA LEU A 217 14.63 -14.56 -8.02
C LEU A 217 15.94 -14.76 -7.24
N ALA A 218 17.01 -15.23 -7.88
CA ALA A 218 18.31 -15.41 -7.21
C ALA A 218 19.09 -14.09 -7.02
N GLY A 219 18.75 -13.01 -7.75
CA GLY A 219 19.47 -11.74 -7.69
C GLY A 219 19.05 -10.84 -6.52
N ALA A 220 17.75 -10.81 -6.16
CA ALA A 220 17.22 -9.87 -5.18
C ALA A 220 17.59 -10.22 -3.73
N GLY A 221 17.69 -11.51 -3.39
CA GLY A 221 18.03 -11.95 -2.03
C GLY A 221 19.44 -11.51 -1.61
N THR A 222 20.41 -11.55 -2.54
CA THR A 222 21.81 -11.23 -2.26
C THR A 222 22.01 -9.75 -1.93
N ALA A 223 21.27 -8.85 -2.58
CA ALA A 223 21.35 -7.42 -2.31
C ALA A 223 20.87 -7.07 -0.89
N LEU A 224 19.79 -7.71 -0.43
CA LEU A 224 19.23 -7.51 0.91
C LEU A 224 20.19 -7.99 2.02
N VAL A 225 20.87 -9.13 1.81
CA VAL A 225 21.87 -9.64 2.76
C VAL A 225 23.09 -8.71 2.85
N ILE A 226 23.56 -8.17 1.72
CA ILE A 226 24.70 -7.24 1.71
C ILE A 226 24.34 -5.93 2.43
N VAL A 227 23.19 -5.33 2.13
CA VAL A 227 22.74 -4.08 2.75
C VAL A 227 22.46 -4.27 4.25
N GLY A 228 21.80 -5.37 4.63
CA GLY A 228 21.57 -5.72 6.04
C GLY A 228 22.86 -5.95 6.81
N GLY A 229 23.84 -6.64 6.21
CA GLY A 229 25.17 -6.85 6.78
C GLY A 229 25.93 -5.53 6.99
N LEU A 230 25.87 -4.61 6.02
CA LEU A 230 26.53 -3.32 6.12
C LEU A 230 25.91 -2.45 7.24
N LEU A 231 24.58 -2.42 7.34
CA LEU A 231 23.88 -1.70 8.42
C LEU A 231 24.20 -2.27 9.80
N LEU A 232 24.29 -3.60 9.92
CA LEU A 232 24.68 -4.26 11.17
C LEU A 232 26.12 -3.90 11.60
N LEU A 233 27.06 -3.83 10.64
CA LEU A 233 28.44 -3.43 10.90
C LEU A 233 28.55 -1.95 11.33
N VAL A 234 27.79 -1.05 10.72
CA VAL A 234 27.74 0.37 11.12
C VAL A 234 27.16 0.51 12.53
N ARG A 235 26.12 -0.26 12.87
CA ARG A 235 25.54 -0.26 14.22
C ARG A 235 26.54 -0.75 15.27
N ARG A 236 27.30 -1.81 14.97
CA ARG A 236 28.35 -2.31 15.88
C ARG A 236 29.47 -1.30 16.12
N ARG A 237 29.86 -0.52 15.12
CA ARG A 237 30.91 0.49 15.27
C ARG A 237 30.51 1.65 16.17
N ARG A 238 29.22 2.02 16.21
CA ARG A 238 28.76 3.14 17.06
C ARG A 238 28.79 2.80 18.55
N VAL A 239 28.53 1.54 18.92
CA VAL A 239 28.53 1.12 20.34
C VAL A 239 29.93 1.14 20.96
N GLY A 240 31.01 1.05 20.17
CA GLY A 240 32.39 1.08 20.69
C GLY A 240 33.03 2.46 20.78
N VAL A 241 32.41 3.51 20.25
CA VAL A 241 32.98 4.87 20.25
C VAL A 241 32.67 5.62 21.54
N ASP A 242 31.56 5.29 22.20
CA ASP A 242 31.14 5.95 23.44
C ASP A 242 32.00 5.53 24.66
N ASP A 243 32.72 4.40 24.59
CA ASP A 243 33.61 3.94 25.67
C ASP A 243 35.00 4.60 25.64
N SER A 244 35.40 5.24 24.52
CA SER A 244 36.74 5.87 24.41
C SER A 244 36.81 7.31 24.93
N LEU A 245 35.70 7.92 25.33
CA LEU A 245 35.66 9.28 25.88
C LEU A 245 35.51 9.32 27.41
N ALA A 246 35.52 8.15 28.06
CA ALA A 246 35.38 8.00 29.51
C ALA A 246 36.69 7.60 30.23
N SER A 247 37.85 7.65 29.55
CA SER A 247 39.18 7.44 30.16
C SER A 247 40.12 8.60 29.97
#